data_AF-A0A8J5Q795-F1
#
_entry.id   AF-A0A8J5Q795-F1
#
_cell.length_a   1.000
_cell.length_b   1.000
_cell.length_c   1.000
_cell.angle_alpha   90.00
_cell.angle_beta   90.00
_cell.angle_gamma   90.00
#
_symmetry.space_group_name_H-M   'P 1'
#
loop_
_entity.id
_entity.type
_entity.pdbx_description
1 polymer ?
#
loop_
_entity_poly.entity_id
_entity_poly.type
_entity_poly.pdbx_seq_one_letter_code
_entity_poly.pdbx_strand_id
1 'polypeptide(L)'
;MSTAKLHVKPRNVYQLLRGDFTLPLAPVAQSSPHRAALSTSRISNSVGYQTRSYATPKGARKPLRPPPRAPKLVKTQPSSSLQTDFDLSQISPMDFELAMRASENQVGTLRPDEYYEYASKFSNAIRKGAYPSRVNLSENQIPVEVAHEMACLLWLFRRMKAHSSFSMALWASASELNYNPAVVSLVSQLFASGSWRKITAFADVENRFMKLVAEAKNCNALTVYGEYLFQDGKYDQAVAMLNQALDVDDGVFEWKRKCLTCLAKSYAKLGKVHEAKKTLELLGDPEADAELDQLLRSSDAEMTRQQMYTDAVKGKHDLYSQLAEVEFERETKEMDVELKKNHHLWGLEWSRLADPGAKF
;
A
#
# COMPACT_ATOMS: atom_id res chain seq x y z
N MET A 1 52.45 -2.36 -16.81
CA MET A 1 51.18 -3.08 -16.99
C MET A 1 50.72 -3.59 -15.64
N SER A 2 49.67 -2.97 -15.09
CA SER A 2 49.06 -3.37 -13.82
C SER A 2 47.56 -3.49 -14.06
N THR A 3 47.08 -4.73 -14.17
CA THR A 3 45.66 -5.06 -14.28
C THR A 3 45.07 -5.07 -12.87
N ALA A 4 44.60 -3.90 -12.44
CA ALA A 4 43.73 -3.81 -11.27
C ALA A 4 42.46 -4.61 -11.56
N LYS A 5 42.32 -5.76 -10.89
CA LYS A 5 41.08 -6.55 -10.84
C LYS A 5 39.98 -5.66 -10.28
N LEU A 6 39.13 -5.12 -11.18
CA LEU A 6 37.81 -4.60 -10.83
C LEU A 6 37.07 -5.73 -10.13
N HIS A 7 37.04 -5.67 -8.79
CA HIS A 7 36.10 -6.44 -7.99
C HIS A 7 34.70 -5.94 -8.38
N VAL A 8 34.06 -6.63 -9.31
CA VAL A 8 32.63 -6.54 -9.54
C VAL A 8 32.00 -7.04 -8.23
N LYS A 9 31.58 -6.12 -7.37
CA LYS A 9 30.70 -6.46 -6.24
C LYS A 9 29.51 -7.23 -6.83
N PRO A 10 29.08 -8.35 -6.22
CA PRO A 10 27.91 -9.06 -6.69
C PRO A 10 26.78 -8.03 -6.80
N ARG A 11 26.14 -7.95 -7.96
CA ARG A 11 24.93 -7.15 -8.13
C ARG A 11 23.98 -7.61 -7.02
N ASN A 12 23.84 -6.83 -5.96
CA ASN A 12 22.68 -6.94 -5.10
C ASN A 12 21.53 -6.48 -5.99
N VAL A 13 20.90 -7.42 -6.67
CA VAL A 13 19.73 -7.18 -7.49
C VAL A 13 18.57 -7.01 -6.51
N TYR A 14 18.50 -5.82 -5.92
CA TYR A 14 17.20 -5.29 -5.52
C TYR A 14 16.45 -5.21 -6.87
N GLN A 15 15.30 -5.85 -6.98
CA GLN A 15 14.43 -5.71 -8.15
C GLN A 15 13.07 -5.35 -7.59
N LEU A 16 13.05 -4.26 -6.83
CA LEU A 16 11.88 -3.79 -6.15
C LEU A 16 10.89 -3.24 -7.17
N LEU A 17 9.62 -3.58 -7.01
CA LEU A 17 8.57 -2.99 -7.83
C LEU A 17 8.53 -1.49 -7.63
N ARG A 18 8.84 -0.73 -8.68
CA ARG A 18 8.52 0.70 -8.72
C ARG A 18 6.99 0.80 -8.77
N GLY A 19 6.40 1.51 -7.83
CA GLY A 19 4.95 1.59 -7.65
C GLY A 19 4.16 2.22 -8.81
N ASP A 20 4.84 2.62 -9.89
CA ASP A 20 4.27 3.45 -10.96
C ASP A 20 3.67 2.64 -12.12
N PHE A 21 3.67 1.30 -12.05
CA PHE A 21 3.05 0.47 -13.08
C PHE A 21 1.52 0.37 -12.90
N THR A 22 0.82 1.49 -13.12
CA THR A 22 -0.57 1.44 -13.56
C THR A 22 -0.57 1.09 -15.04
N LEU A 23 -0.64 -0.20 -15.38
CA LEU A 23 -1.07 -0.60 -16.71
C LEU A 23 -2.49 -0.05 -16.92
N PRO A 24 -2.81 0.59 -18.05
CA PRO A 24 -4.18 1.00 -18.35
C PRO A 24 -5.04 -0.27 -18.43
N LEU A 25 -5.92 -0.46 -17.45
CA LEU A 25 -7.08 -1.32 -17.60
C LEU A 25 -7.94 -0.68 -18.69
N ALA A 26 -7.79 -1.16 -19.93
CA ALA A 26 -8.70 -0.81 -21.00
C ALA A 26 -10.13 -1.15 -20.53
N PRO A 27 -11.08 -0.19 -20.50
CA PRO A 27 -12.44 -0.48 -20.11
C PRO A 27 -13.05 -1.33 -21.21
N VAL A 28 -13.20 -2.62 -20.94
CA VAL A 28 -14.07 -3.48 -21.74
C VAL A 28 -15.50 -3.03 -21.46
N ALA A 29 -16.00 -2.18 -22.34
CA ALA A 29 -17.41 -1.87 -22.44
C ALA A 29 -18.15 -3.18 -22.76
N GLN A 30 -18.85 -3.73 -21.77
CA GLN A 30 -19.96 -4.64 -22.00
C GLN A 30 -21.23 -4.00 -21.46
N SER A 31 -22.07 -3.66 -22.42
CA SER A 31 -23.38 -3.07 -22.26
C SER A 31 -24.41 -4.12 -21.84
N SER A 32 -25.33 -3.66 -20.98
CA SER A 32 -26.75 -4.05 -20.89
C SER A 32 -27.12 -5.22 -19.94
N PRO A 33 -28.40 -5.32 -19.49
CA PRO A 33 -28.95 -4.48 -18.41
C PRO A 33 -29.91 -5.25 -17.48
N HIS A 34 -29.73 -5.27 -16.14
CA HIS A 34 -30.84 -5.70 -15.25
C HIS A 34 -30.93 -4.90 -13.94
N ARG A 35 -31.82 -3.90 -13.99
CA ARG A 35 -32.87 -3.51 -13.03
C ARG A 35 -32.71 -3.95 -11.56
N ALA A 36 -32.37 -2.95 -10.74
CA ALA A 36 -32.93 -2.58 -9.43
C ALA A 36 -33.52 -3.66 -8.49
N ALA A 37 -32.93 -3.76 -7.30
CA ALA A 37 -33.66 -3.85 -6.03
C ALA A 37 -32.84 -3.21 -4.90
N LEU A 38 -33.25 -2.01 -4.49
CA LEU A 38 -32.80 -1.34 -3.27
C LEU A 38 -33.36 -2.09 -2.06
N SER A 39 -32.51 -2.47 -1.12
CA SER A 39 -32.94 -2.78 0.25
C SER A 39 -32.03 -2.06 1.23
N THR A 40 -32.54 -0.94 1.72
CA THR A 40 -32.01 -0.16 2.84
C THR A 40 -32.26 -0.94 4.13
N SER A 41 -31.22 -1.20 4.92
CA SER A 41 -31.40 -1.54 6.34
C SER A 41 -30.53 -0.65 7.21
N ARG A 42 -31.22 0.02 8.13
CA ARG A 42 -30.76 1.05 9.04
C ARG A 42 -29.91 0.46 10.16
N ILE A 43 -28.90 1.23 10.53
CA ILE A 43 -28.13 1.13 11.76
C ILE A 43 -29.09 1.22 12.97
N SER A 44 -28.95 0.30 13.93
CA SER A 44 -29.47 0.47 15.28
C SER A 44 -28.38 0.09 16.28
N ASN A 45 -27.80 1.11 16.91
CA ASN A 45 -26.97 0.97 18.09
C ASN A 45 -27.87 0.70 19.31
N SER A 46 -27.58 -0.32 20.09
CA SER A 46 -28.00 -0.37 21.49
C SER A 46 -26.83 -0.81 22.37
N VAL A 47 -26.34 0.16 23.15
CA VAL A 47 -25.44 -0.04 24.27
C VAL A 47 -26.31 -0.45 25.45
N GLY A 48 -26.11 -1.66 25.96
CA GLY A 48 -26.76 -2.16 27.17
C GLY A 48 -25.71 -2.65 28.16
N TYR A 49 -25.37 -1.80 29.13
CA TYR A 49 -24.63 -2.22 30.32
C TYR A 49 -25.53 -3.11 31.18
N GLN A 50 -25.09 -4.33 31.48
CA GLN A 50 -25.60 -5.10 32.61
C GLN A 50 -24.45 -5.59 33.48
N THR A 51 -24.26 -4.87 34.58
CA THR A 51 -23.60 -5.35 35.79
C THR A 51 -24.55 -6.28 36.54
N ARG A 52 -24.08 -7.45 36.98
CA ARG A 52 -24.62 -8.12 38.17
C ARG A 52 -23.55 -8.93 38.88
N SER A 53 -23.46 -8.66 40.18
CA SER A 53 -22.49 -9.14 41.14
C SER A 53 -22.99 -10.36 41.92
N TYR A 54 -22.04 -11.23 42.27
CA TYR A 54 -21.95 -12.24 43.35
C TYR A 54 -23.16 -13.09 43.79
N ALA A 55 -22.96 -14.42 43.77
CA ALA A 55 -23.54 -15.36 44.72
C ALA A 55 -22.54 -16.47 45.10
N THR A 56 -22.45 -16.73 46.41
CA THR A 56 -21.57 -17.61 47.19
C THR A 56 -21.70 -19.13 46.91
N PRO A 57 -20.69 -19.95 47.31
CA PRO A 57 -20.60 -21.36 46.93
C PRO A 57 -21.42 -22.29 47.85
N LYS A 58 -22.15 -23.23 47.25
CA LYS A 58 -22.72 -24.40 47.96
C LYS A 58 -22.24 -25.70 47.29
N GLY A 59 -21.62 -26.55 48.10
CA GLY A 59 -21.67 -28.01 47.93
C GLY A 59 -20.50 -28.68 47.21
N ALA A 60 -20.03 -29.78 47.80
CA ALA A 60 -18.96 -30.64 47.31
C ALA A 60 -19.24 -31.20 45.89
N ARG A 61 -18.33 -30.91 44.96
CA ARG A 61 -18.33 -31.46 43.61
C ARG A 61 -17.65 -32.84 43.60
N LYS A 62 -18.30 -33.82 42.97
CA LYS A 62 -17.70 -35.11 42.58
C LYS A 62 -16.38 -34.89 41.81
N PRO A 63 -15.41 -35.81 41.85
CA PRO A 63 -14.15 -35.64 41.13
C PRO A 63 -14.39 -35.42 39.64
N LEU A 64 -13.89 -34.29 39.13
CA LEU A 64 -13.86 -33.98 37.71
C LEU A 64 -13.04 -35.07 36.99
N ARG A 65 -13.58 -35.62 35.91
CA ARG A 65 -12.84 -36.49 34.99
C ARG A 65 -11.55 -35.76 34.56
N PRO A 66 -10.42 -36.48 34.39
CA PRO A 66 -9.21 -35.86 33.86
C PRO A 66 -9.52 -35.22 32.49
N PRO A 67 -8.96 -34.05 32.18
CA PRO A 67 -9.22 -33.37 30.93
C PRO A 67 -8.80 -34.27 29.76
N PRO A 68 -9.55 -34.27 28.64
CA PRO A 68 -9.18 -35.04 27.48
C PRO A 68 -7.79 -34.61 27.00
N ARG A 69 -6.98 -35.59 26.63
CA ARG A 69 -5.63 -35.41 26.09
C ARG A 69 -5.70 -34.38 24.96
N ALA A 70 -4.85 -33.35 25.01
CA ALA A 70 -4.80 -32.32 23.97
C ALA A 70 -4.79 -32.95 22.57
N PRO A 71 -5.62 -32.48 21.62
CA PRO A 71 -5.63 -33.01 20.28
C PRO A 71 -4.22 -32.95 19.70
N LYS A 72 -3.71 -34.07 19.20
CA LYS A 72 -2.46 -34.07 18.43
C LYS A 72 -2.64 -33.10 17.27
N LEU A 73 -1.64 -32.23 17.08
CA LEU A 73 -1.61 -31.26 15.98
C LEU A 73 -1.80 -32.02 14.66
N VAL A 74 -3.00 -31.96 14.10
CA VAL A 74 -3.27 -32.45 12.75
C VAL A 74 -2.57 -31.46 11.83
N LYS A 75 -1.65 -31.92 10.99
CA LYS A 75 -1.11 -31.12 9.89
C LYS A 75 -2.30 -30.70 9.04
N THR A 76 -2.75 -29.46 9.19
CA THR A 76 -3.89 -28.91 8.47
C THR A 76 -3.52 -28.85 6.99
N GLN A 77 -4.14 -29.72 6.20
CA GLN A 77 -4.08 -29.61 4.74
C GLN A 77 -4.72 -28.26 4.36
N PRO A 78 -4.15 -27.49 3.41
CA PRO A 78 -4.78 -26.28 2.92
C PRO A 78 -6.21 -26.59 2.44
N SER A 79 -7.18 -25.74 2.77
CA SER A 79 -8.56 -25.87 2.27
C SER A 79 -8.58 -25.90 0.74
N SER A 80 -9.59 -26.53 0.14
CA SER A 80 -9.75 -26.63 -1.32
C SER A 80 -9.71 -25.27 -2.03
N SER A 81 -10.15 -24.20 -1.36
CA SER A 81 -10.08 -22.81 -1.82
C SER A 81 -8.66 -22.24 -1.94
N LEU A 82 -7.72 -22.69 -1.10
CA LEU A 82 -6.32 -22.27 -1.20
C LEU A 82 -5.65 -22.94 -2.39
N GLN A 83 -6.02 -24.17 -2.74
CA GLN A 83 -5.42 -24.87 -3.88
C GLN A 83 -5.80 -24.23 -5.23
N THR A 84 -7.00 -23.65 -5.35
CA THR A 84 -7.43 -22.95 -6.58
C THR A 84 -6.70 -21.61 -6.79
N ASP A 85 -6.24 -20.98 -5.71
CA ASP A 85 -5.55 -19.68 -5.79
C ASP A 85 -4.08 -19.80 -6.22
N PHE A 86 -3.54 -21.03 -6.21
CA PHE A 86 -2.17 -21.37 -6.63
C PHE A 86 -2.13 -22.34 -7.82
N ASP A 87 -3.11 -22.25 -8.70
CA ASP A 87 -3.16 -23.04 -9.94
C ASP A 87 -2.11 -22.55 -10.95
N LEU A 88 -1.07 -23.37 -11.15
CA LEU A 88 -0.01 -23.11 -12.12
C LEU A 88 -0.52 -23.08 -13.56
N SER A 89 -1.67 -23.70 -13.88
CA SER A 89 -2.22 -23.70 -15.25
C SER A 89 -2.56 -22.29 -15.76
N GLN A 90 -2.69 -21.33 -14.83
CA GLN A 90 -2.95 -19.92 -15.12
C GLN A 90 -1.68 -19.09 -15.32
N ILE A 91 -0.50 -19.69 -15.21
CA ILE A 91 0.80 -19.05 -15.39
C ILE A 91 1.52 -19.79 -16.52
N SER A 92 2.14 -19.04 -17.41
CA SER A 92 2.89 -19.57 -18.55
C SER A 92 4.23 -18.85 -18.71
N PRO A 93 5.19 -19.41 -19.47
CA PRO A 93 6.41 -18.69 -19.84
C PRO A 93 6.13 -17.34 -20.52
N MET A 94 5.03 -17.22 -21.28
CA MET A 94 4.66 -15.97 -21.94
C MET A 94 4.32 -14.86 -20.94
N ASP A 95 3.79 -15.18 -19.76
CA ASP A 95 3.50 -14.17 -18.73
C ASP A 95 4.78 -13.52 -18.21
N PHE A 96 5.85 -14.31 -18.01
CA PHE A 96 7.17 -13.79 -17.66
C PHE A 96 7.78 -12.96 -18.78
N GLU A 97 7.68 -13.42 -20.03
CA GLU A 97 8.18 -12.68 -21.18
C GLU A 97 7.49 -11.31 -21.33
N LEU A 98 6.17 -11.26 -21.19
CA LEU A 98 5.41 -10.02 -21.26
C LEU A 98 5.71 -9.08 -20.08
N ALA A 99 5.90 -9.62 -18.87
CA ALA A 99 6.31 -8.85 -17.70
C ALA A 99 7.71 -8.22 -17.89
N MET A 100 8.67 -9.00 -18.41
CA MET A 100 10.03 -8.52 -18.69
C MET A 100 10.00 -7.38 -19.72
N ARG A 101 9.25 -7.55 -20.82
CA ARG A 101 9.06 -6.50 -21.83
C ARG A 101 8.42 -5.24 -21.25
N ALA A 102 7.40 -5.38 -20.40
CA ALA A 102 6.74 -4.25 -19.74
C ALA A 102 7.68 -3.47 -18.79
N SER A 103 8.70 -4.14 -18.25
CA SER A 103 9.76 -3.52 -17.43
C SER A 103 10.96 -3.04 -18.25
N GLU A 104 10.91 -3.06 -19.58
CA GLU A 104 12.05 -2.80 -20.47
C GLU A 104 13.27 -3.69 -20.18
N ASN A 105 13.03 -4.91 -19.68
CA ASN A 105 14.02 -5.87 -19.20
C ASN A 105 14.90 -5.34 -18.04
N GLN A 106 14.39 -4.38 -17.26
CA GLN A 106 15.02 -3.95 -16.01
C GLN A 106 14.84 -5.00 -14.90
N VAL A 107 13.79 -5.83 -15.01
CA VAL A 107 13.47 -6.95 -14.12
C VAL A 107 13.55 -8.25 -14.93
N GLY A 108 14.15 -9.29 -14.35
CA GLY A 108 14.26 -10.60 -14.99
C GLY A 108 15.69 -10.94 -15.42
N THR A 109 16.45 -11.61 -14.56
CA THR A 109 17.81 -12.09 -14.86
C THR A 109 17.86 -13.41 -15.60
N LEU A 110 16.78 -14.21 -15.54
CA LEU A 110 16.68 -15.52 -16.17
C LEU A 110 15.78 -15.47 -17.42
N ARG A 111 15.82 -16.54 -18.20
CA ARG A 111 14.87 -16.72 -19.29
C ARG A 111 13.47 -17.04 -18.76
N PRO A 112 12.40 -16.73 -19.51
CA PRO A 112 11.02 -17.01 -19.10
C PRO A 112 10.71 -18.48 -18.77
N ASP A 113 11.35 -19.42 -19.49
CA ASP A 113 11.21 -20.86 -19.23
C ASP A 113 11.84 -21.27 -17.89
N GLU A 114 12.98 -20.67 -17.53
CA GLU A 114 13.63 -20.92 -16.23
C GLU A 114 12.77 -20.41 -15.07
N TYR A 115 12.16 -19.23 -15.19
CA TYR A 115 11.19 -18.75 -14.19
C TYR A 115 10.00 -19.69 -14.05
N TYR A 116 9.49 -20.20 -15.17
CA TYR A 116 8.38 -21.15 -15.15
C TYR A 116 8.75 -22.48 -14.46
N GLU A 117 9.98 -22.97 -14.62
CA GLU A 117 10.48 -24.13 -13.87
C GLU A 117 10.48 -23.88 -12.35
N TYR A 118 10.92 -22.71 -11.90
CA TYR A 118 10.87 -22.34 -10.49
C TYR A 118 9.44 -22.15 -9.96
N ALA A 119 8.54 -21.55 -10.77
CA ALA A 119 7.12 -21.46 -10.44
C ALA A 119 6.49 -22.86 -10.27
N SER A 120 6.89 -23.82 -11.11
CA SER A 120 6.49 -25.22 -11.00
C SER A 120 6.98 -25.87 -9.70
N LYS A 121 8.26 -25.68 -9.34
CA LYS A 121 8.80 -26.15 -8.05
C LYS A 121 8.02 -25.56 -6.87
N PHE A 122 7.73 -24.26 -6.90
CA PHE A 122 6.96 -23.58 -5.85
C PHE A 122 5.53 -24.12 -5.74
N SER A 123 4.80 -24.24 -6.87
CA SER A 123 3.46 -24.82 -6.91
C SER A 123 3.44 -26.27 -6.43
N ASN A 124 4.45 -27.06 -6.80
CA ASN A 124 4.59 -28.44 -6.35
C ASN A 124 4.79 -28.54 -4.82
N ALA A 125 5.53 -27.60 -4.22
CA ALA A 125 5.70 -27.54 -2.76
C ALA A 125 4.37 -27.29 -2.05
N ILE A 126 3.57 -26.35 -2.55
CA ILE A 126 2.22 -26.05 -2.02
C ILE A 126 1.32 -27.28 -2.17
N ARG A 127 1.34 -27.95 -3.32
CA ARG A 127 0.55 -29.18 -3.57
C ARG A 127 0.94 -30.31 -2.61
N LYS A 128 2.21 -30.40 -2.23
CA LYS A 128 2.73 -31.34 -1.23
C LYS A 128 2.40 -30.95 0.23
N GLY A 129 1.70 -29.83 0.44
CA GLY A 129 1.20 -29.39 1.75
C GLY A 129 1.99 -28.26 2.40
N ALA A 130 2.94 -27.63 1.70
CA ALA A 130 3.57 -26.42 2.21
C ALA A 130 2.53 -25.28 2.31
N TYR A 131 2.61 -24.49 3.38
CA TYR A 131 1.77 -23.31 3.51
C TYR A 131 2.28 -22.22 2.55
N PRO A 132 1.44 -21.60 1.69
CA PRO A 132 1.91 -20.74 0.60
C PRO A 132 2.82 -19.58 1.03
N SER A 133 2.54 -18.93 2.16
CA SER A 133 3.37 -17.82 2.65
C SER A 133 4.66 -18.25 3.35
N ARG A 134 4.89 -19.56 3.49
CA ARG A 134 6.03 -20.16 4.22
C ARG A 134 6.59 -21.38 3.49
N VAL A 135 6.64 -21.32 2.16
CA VAL A 135 7.29 -22.37 1.37
C VAL A 135 8.80 -22.31 1.66
N ASN A 136 9.39 -23.45 2.03
CA ASN A 136 10.84 -23.52 2.24
C ASN A 136 11.56 -23.49 0.88
N LEU A 137 12.07 -22.31 0.50
CA LEU A 137 12.72 -22.10 -0.80
C LEU A 137 14.00 -22.94 -0.94
N SER A 138 14.79 -23.08 0.12
CA SER A 138 16.04 -23.86 0.12
C SER A 138 15.78 -25.35 -0.12
N GLU A 139 14.81 -25.94 0.56
CA GLU A 139 14.43 -27.35 0.35
C GLU A 139 13.92 -27.62 -1.07
N ASN A 140 13.28 -26.62 -1.69
CA ASN A 140 12.76 -26.72 -3.05
C ASN A 140 13.75 -26.22 -4.12
N GLN A 141 14.99 -25.92 -3.74
CA GLN A 141 16.06 -25.46 -4.64
C GLN A 141 15.63 -24.24 -5.47
N ILE A 142 14.96 -23.28 -4.82
CA ILE A 142 14.58 -22.00 -5.41
C ILE A 142 15.50 -20.93 -4.79
N PRO A 143 16.40 -20.30 -5.57
CA PRO A 143 17.20 -19.18 -5.07
C PRO A 143 16.30 -18.04 -4.58
N VAL A 144 16.70 -17.38 -3.49
CA VAL A 144 15.84 -16.37 -2.83
C VAL A 144 15.67 -15.12 -3.70
N GLU A 145 16.73 -14.76 -4.43
CA GLU A 145 16.74 -13.70 -5.43
C GLU A 145 15.75 -14.01 -6.54
N VAL A 146 15.81 -15.22 -7.10
CA VAL A 146 14.90 -15.69 -8.17
C VAL A 146 13.44 -15.70 -7.69
N ALA A 147 13.16 -16.11 -6.45
CA ALA A 147 11.82 -16.05 -5.88
C ALA A 147 11.30 -14.61 -5.79
N HIS A 148 12.15 -13.67 -5.40
CA HIS A 148 11.81 -12.25 -5.35
C HIS A 148 11.56 -11.66 -6.75
N GLU A 149 12.45 -11.91 -7.72
CA GLU A 149 12.30 -11.44 -9.10
C GLU A 149 11.02 -12.01 -9.74
N MET A 150 10.77 -13.30 -9.56
CA MET A 150 9.57 -13.98 -10.04
C MET A 150 8.30 -13.35 -9.45
N ALA A 151 8.31 -13.02 -8.16
CA ALA A 151 7.21 -12.32 -7.52
C ALA A 151 6.97 -10.92 -8.13
N CYS A 152 8.03 -10.19 -8.45
CA CYS A 152 7.94 -8.89 -9.09
C CYS A 152 7.39 -9.01 -10.52
N LEU A 153 7.88 -9.95 -11.33
CA LEU A 153 7.38 -10.18 -12.69
C LEU A 153 5.89 -10.55 -12.70
N LEU A 154 5.46 -11.49 -11.85
CA LEU A 154 4.05 -11.87 -11.75
C LEU A 154 3.17 -10.70 -11.29
N TRP A 155 3.68 -9.84 -10.40
CA TRP A 155 2.95 -8.67 -9.95
C TRP A 155 2.79 -7.59 -11.01
N LEU A 156 3.83 -7.35 -11.83
CA LEU A 156 3.78 -6.39 -12.94
C LEU A 156 2.69 -6.76 -13.95
N PHE A 157 2.55 -8.05 -14.22
CA PHE A 157 1.62 -8.58 -15.21
C PHE A 157 0.35 -9.19 -14.59
N ARG A 158 -0.08 -8.71 -13.41
CA ARG A 158 -1.19 -9.24 -12.61
C ARG A 158 -2.58 -9.22 -13.30
N ARG A 159 -2.77 -10.02 -14.34
CA ARG A 159 -4.03 -10.23 -15.07
C ARG A 159 -4.96 -11.21 -14.37
N MET A 160 -4.38 -12.24 -13.75
CA MET A 160 -5.11 -13.33 -13.11
C MET A 160 -4.93 -13.29 -11.59
N LYS A 161 -5.91 -13.84 -10.86
CA LYS A 161 -5.83 -13.97 -9.40
C LYS A 161 -4.58 -14.76 -8.99
N ALA A 162 -4.23 -15.82 -9.72
CA ALA A 162 -3.03 -16.61 -9.49
C ALA A 162 -1.75 -15.76 -9.49
N HIS A 163 -1.60 -14.78 -10.38
CA HIS A 163 -0.41 -13.91 -10.41
C HIS A 163 -0.20 -13.17 -9.08
N SER A 164 -1.28 -12.58 -8.55
CA SER A 164 -1.23 -11.85 -7.27
C SER A 164 -0.99 -12.81 -6.10
N SER A 165 -1.66 -13.97 -6.08
CA SER A 165 -1.47 -15.00 -5.06
C SER A 165 -0.03 -15.51 -5.01
N PHE A 166 0.52 -15.92 -6.16
CA PHE A 166 1.90 -16.39 -6.26
C PHE A 166 2.90 -15.31 -5.85
N SER A 167 2.72 -14.08 -6.34
CA SER A 167 3.62 -12.98 -6.01
C SER A 167 3.71 -12.73 -4.49
N MET A 168 2.57 -12.59 -3.82
CA MET A 168 2.52 -12.37 -2.36
C MET A 168 3.14 -13.56 -1.58
N ALA A 169 2.84 -14.78 -2.01
CA ALA A 169 3.38 -16.00 -1.40
C ALA A 169 4.90 -16.15 -1.58
N LEU A 170 5.42 -15.80 -2.75
CA LEU A 170 6.85 -15.82 -3.06
C LEU A 170 7.61 -14.78 -2.25
N TRP A 171 7.13 -13.53 -2.16
CA TRP A 171 7.77 -12.55 -1.29
C TRP A 171 7.69 -12.94 0.19
N ALA A 172 6.56 -13.48 0.66
CA ALA A 172 6.45 -13.95 2.03
C ALA A 172 7.46 -15.08 2.32
N SER A 173 7.56 -16.05 1.42
CA SER A 173 8.52 -17.17 1.54
C SER A 173 9.98 -16.70 1.48
N ALA A 174 10.31 -15.73 0.61
CA ALA A 174 11.64 -15.13 0.56
C ALA A 174 11.95 -14.28 1.80
N SER A 175 10.93 -13.61 2.35
CA SER A 175 11.05 -12.82 3.58
C SER A 175 11.43 -13.69 4.78
N GLU A 176 10.96 -14.95 4.85
CA GLU A 176 11.35 -15.88 5.90
C GLU A 176 12.87 -16.09 5.98
N LEU A 177 13.56 -16.05 4.84
CA LEU A 177 15.02 -16.15 4.72
C LEU A 177 15.76 -14.82 5.01
N ASN A 178 15.09 -13.81 5.56
CA ASN A 178 15.64 -12.47 5.82
C ASN A 178 16.06 -11.71 4.54
N TYR A 179 15.42 -12.00 3.41
CA TYR A 179 15.69 -11.28 2.18
C TYR A 179 14.94 -9.93 2.17
N ASN A 180 15.65 -8.87 2.59
CA ASN A 180 15.10 -7.52 2.73
C ASN A 180 14.31 -7.01 1.49
N PRO A 181 14.75 -7.24 0.23
CA PRO A 181 13.99 -6.76 -0.93
C PRO A 181 12.56 -7.34 -1.00
N ALA A 182 12.39 -8.61 -0.62
CA ALA A 182 11.08 -9.23 -0.57
C ALA A 182 10.21 -8.65 0.56
N VAL A 183 10.80 -8.38 1.73
CA VAL A 183 10.10 -7.72 2.85
C VAL A 183 9.58 -6.34 2.41
N VAL A 184 10.45 -5.53 1.82
CA VAL A 184 10.14 -4.16 1.34
C VAL A 184 9.04 -4.19 0.27
N SER A 185 9.14 -5.09 -0.72
CA SER A 185 8.17 -5.19 -1.81
C SER A 185 6.79 -5.65 -1.33
N LEU A 186 6.74 -6.69 -0.50
CA LEU A 186 5.49 -7.20 0.07
C LEU A 186 4.78 -6.12 0.89
N VAL A 187 5.52 -5.44 1.78
CA VAL A 187 4.92 -4.39 2.62
C VAL A 187 4.43 -3.21 1.80
N SER A 188 5.14 -2.80 0.73
CA SER A 188 4.62 -1.77 -0.17
C SER A 188 3.28 -2.16 -0.79
N GLN A 189 3.09 -3.43 -1.16
CA GLN A 189 1.79 -3.89 -1.65
C GLN A 189 0.72 -3.97 -0.54
N LEU A 190 1.11 -4.29 0.69
CA LEU A 190 0.19 -4.26 1.83
C LEU A 190 -0.29 -2.83 2.14
N PHE A 191 0.58 -1.81 1.99
CA PHE A 191 0.16 -0.42 2.09
C PHE A 191 -0.77 -0.02 0.93
N ALA A 192 -0.36 -0.29 -0.32
CA ALA A 192 -1.13 0.08 -1.50
C ALA A 192 -2.54 -0.56 -1.53
N SER A 193 -2.66 -1.80 -1.05
CA SER A 193 -3.95 -2.51 -0.94
C SER A 193 -4.74 -2.19 0.34
N GLY A 194 -4.18 -1.39 1.25
CA GLY A 194 -4.76 -1.14 2.58
C GLY A 194 -4.86 -2.40 3.45
N SER A 195 -4.05 -3.43 3.20
CA SER A 195 -4.03 -4.71 3.91
C SER A 195 -3.04 -4.75 5.09
N TRP A 196 -2.27 -3.68 5.30
CA TRP A 196 -1.34 -3.54 6.41
C TRP A 196 -1.99 -3.85 7.77
N ARG A 197 -1.39 -4.77 8.52
CA ARG A 197 -1.82 -5.29 9.83
C ARG A 197 -3.18 -5.99 9.83
N LYS A 198 -3.73 -6.33 8.67
CA LYS A 198 -5.01 -7.04 8.56
C LYS A 198 -4.84 -8.54 8.33
N ILE A 199 -3.75 -8.96 7.71
CA ILE A 199 -3.53 -10.36 7.31
C ILE A 199 -2.53 -11.01 8.28
N THR A 200 -3.02 -11.91 9.14
CA THR A 200 -2.20 -12.57 10.17
C THR A 200 -1.04 -13.37 9.61
N ALA A 201 -1.18 -13.92 8.39
CA ALA A 201 -0.13 -14.66 7.70
C ALA A 201 1.12 -13.81 7.36
N PHE A 202 1.01 -12.47 7.39
CA PHE A 202 2.10 -11.55 7.08
C PHE A 202 2.67 -10.82 8.29
N ALA A 203 2.18 -11.08 9.51
CA ALA A 203 2.61 -10.38 10.72
C ALA A 203 4.14 -10.43 10.94
N ASP A 204 4.78 -11.56 10.63
CA ASP A 204 6.24 -11.70 10.75
C ASP A 204 6.99 -10.78 9.77
N VAL A 205 6.49 -10.65 8.53
CA VAL A 205 7.06 -9.75 7.51
C VAL A 205 6.88 -8.29 7.93
N GLU A 206 5.70 -7.93 8.44
CA GLU A 206 5.41 -6.57 8.93
C GLU A 206 6.34 -6.19 10.10
N ASN A 207 6.58 -7.11 11.03
CA ASN A 207 7.52 -6.91 12.13
C ASN A 207 8.96 -6.73 11.63
N ARG A 208 9.40 -7.55 10.65
CA ARG A 208 10.73 -7.39 10.02
C ARG A 208 10.85 -6.05 9.33
N PHE A 209 9.82 -5.61 8.61
CA PHE A 209 9.81 -4.30 7.97
C PHE A 209 9.92 -3.16 8.99
N MET A 210 9.16 -3.20 10.08
CA MET A 210 9.27 -2.18 11.13
C MET A 210 10.65 -2.16 11.79
N LYS A 211 11.33 -3.31 11.86
CA LYS A 211 12.72 -3.38 12.31
C LYS A 211 13.67 -2.67 11.32
N LEU A 212 13.50 -2.88 10.01
CA LEU A 212 14.29 -2.18 8.98
C LEU A 212 14.10 -0.65 9.05
N VAL A 213 12.86 -0.20 9.28
CA VAL A 213 12.54 1.22 9.48
C VAL A 213 13.21 1.76 10.75
N ALA A 214 13.12 1.02 11.87
CA ALA A 214 13.70 1.44 13.14
C ALA A 214 15.25 1.48 13.12
N GLU A 215 15.89 0.58 12.36
CA GLU A 215 17.34 0.61 12.14
C GLU A 215 17.79 1.81 11.30
N ALA A 216 16.87 2.37 10.51
CA ALA A 216 17.02 3.63 9.80
C ALA A 216 18.23 3.69 8.84
N LYS A 217 18.57 2.55 8.24
CA LYS A 217 19.73 2.35 7.35
C LYS A 217 19.36 1.84 5.95
N ASN A 218 18.11 1.51 5.71
CA ASN A 218 17.65 0.99 4.42
C ASN A 218 16.84 2.06 3.69
N CYS A 219 17.44 2.72 2.71
CA CYS A 219 16.82 3.82 1.95
C CYS A 219 15.49 3.40 1.31
N ASN A 220 15.40 2.19 0.77
CA ASN A 220 14.16 1.67 0.18
C ASN A 220 13.07 1.45 1.23
N ALA A 221 13.37 0.82 2.37
CA ALA A 221 12.41 0.61 3.46
C ALA A 221 11.87 1.94 4.02
N LEU A 222 12.76 2.92 4.23
CA LEU A 222 12.39 4.27 4.66
C LEU A 222 11.49 4.97 3.63
N THR A 223 11.74 4.77 2.34
CA THR A 223 10.91 5.32 1.26
C THR A 223 9.50 4.73 1.28
N VAL A 224 9.36 3.41 1.44
CA VAL A 224 8.05 2.74 1.56
C VAL A 224 7.27 3.33 2.74
N TYR A 225 7.94 3.49 3.89
CA TYR A 225 7.28 3.95 5.10
C TYR A 225 6.94 5.44 5.02
N GLY A 226 7.80 6.25 4.42
CA GLY A 226 7.54 7.66 4.13
C GLY A 226 6.33 7.86 3.23
N GLU A 227 6.18 7.03 2.20
CA GLU A 227 4.97 7.01 1.36
C GLU A 227 3.72 6.64 2.14
N TYR A 228 3.79 5.61 2.99
CA TYR A 228 2.66 5.25 3.86
C TYR A 228 2.25 6.41 4.78
N LEU A 229 3.22 7.09 5.39
CA LEU A 229 2.96 8.27 6.22
C LEU A 229 2.32 9.41 5.42
N PHE A 230 2.75 9.63 4.18
CA PHE A 230 2.13 10.59 3.27
C PHE A 230 0.66 10.23 2.97
N GLN A 231 0.39 8.96 2.66
CA GLN A 231 -0.98 8.47 2.41
C GLN A 231 -1.89 8.61 3.64
N ASP A 232 -1.32 8.48 4.86
CA ASP A 232 -1.99 8.69 6.14
C ASP A 232 -2.11 10.18 6.55
N GLY A 233 -1.70 11.11 5.68
CA GLY A 233 -1.78 12.56 5.91
C GLY A 233 -0.73 13.11 6.88
N LYS A 234 0.25 12.30 7.31
CA LYS A 234 1.32 12.69 8.24
C LYS A 234 2.50 13.31 7.51
N TYR A 235 2.26 14.42 6.83
CA TYR A 235 3.21 15.01 5.88
C TYR A 235 4.56 15.40 6.50
N ASP A 236 4.59 15.98 7.71
CA ASP A 236 5.87 16.31 8.37
C ASP A 236 6.70 15.05 8.69
N GLN A 237 6.04 13.97 9.12
CA GLN A 237 6.73 12.69 9.39
C GLN A 237 7.20 12.03 8.09
N ALA A 238 6.41 12.13 7.02
CA ALA A 238 6.79 11.66 5.70
C ALA A 238 8.05 12.39 5.21
N VAL A 239 8.10 13.73 5.30
CA VAL A 239 9.28 14.53 4.96
C VAL A 239 10.51 14.07 5.73
N ALA A 240 10.40 13.91 7.06
CA ALA A 240 11.54 13.46 7.87
C ALA A 240 12.05 12.08 7.43
N MET A 241 11.13 11.13 7.20
CA MET A 241 11.46 9.77 6.77
C MET A 241 12.11 9.72 5.39
N LEU A 242 11.59 10.51 4.44
CA LEU A 242 12.05 10.55 3.06
C LEU A 242 13.40 11.27 2.92
N ASN A 243 13.63 12.36 3.67
CA ASN A 243 14.96 12.97 3.75
C ASN A 243 15.98 11.98 4.32
N GLN A 244 15.61 11.27 5.40
CA GLN A 244 16.49 10.24 5.96
C GLN A 244 16.82 9.13 4.94
N ALA A 245 15.86 8.74 4.10
CA ALA A 245 16.10 7.78 3.03
C ALA A 245 17.17 8.27 2.03
N LEU A 246 17.18 9.57 1.70
CA LEU A 246 18.21 10.20 0.86
C LEU A 246 19.57 10.27 1.56
N ASP A 247 19.60 10.52 2.86
CA ASP A 247 20.84 10.62 3.65
C ASP A 247 21.56 9.26 3.79
N VAL A 248 20.81 8.15 3.77
CA VAL A 248 21.34 6.79 3.88
C VAL A 248 21.38 6.05 2.53
N ASP A 249 21.43 6.80 1.42
CA ASP A 249 21.64 6.23 0.08
C ASP A 249 22.93 5.40 0.07
N ASP A 250 22.78 4.08 -0.05
CA ASP A 250 23.87 3.10 -0.02
C ASP A 250 24.43 2.79 -1.41
N GLY A 251 24.01 3.56 -2.42
CA GLY A 251 24.32 3.34 -3.83
C GLY A 251 23.37 2.36 -4.53
N VAL A 252 22.43 1.74 -3.81
CA VAL A 252 21.39 0.86 -4.38
C VAL A 252 19.98 1.36 -4.01
N PHE A 253 19.76 2.64 -4.30
CA PHE A 253 18.50 3.32 -4.02
C PHE A 253 17.50 3.22 -5.18
N GLU A 254 16.90 2.05 -5.35
CA GLU A 254 15.99 1.75 -6.46
C GLU A 254 14.74 2.62 -6.49
N TRP A 255 14.26 3.02 -5.31
CA TRP A 255 13.07 3.84 -5.13
C TRP A 255 13.39 5.32 -4.97
N LYS A 256 14.59 5.77 -5.38
CA LYS A 256 14.96 7.19 -5.30
C LYS A 256 13.99 8.11 -6.02
N ARG A 257 13.53 7.75 -7.23
CA ARG A 257 12.49 8.49 -7.95
C ARG A 257 11.23 8.62 -7.10
N LYS A 258 10.71 7.50 -6.61
CA LYS A 258 9.52 7.44 -5.74
C LYS A 258 9.69 8.27 -4.46
N CYS A 259 10.88 8.21 -3.85
CA CYS A 259 11.24 8.98 -2.67
C CYS A 259 11.16 10.48 -2.96
N LEU A 260 11.80 10.94 -4.03
CA LEU A 260 11.79 12.35 -4.44
C LEU A 260 10.40 12.84 -4.81
N THR A 261 9.63 12.06 -5.58
CA THR A 261 8.24 12.38 -5.93
C THR A 261 7.37 12.52 -4.68
N CYS A 262 7.45 11.56 -3.74
CA CYS A 262 6.68 11.60 -2.51
C CYS A 262 7.12 12.76 -1.60
N LEU A 263 8.42 13.06 -1.57
CA LEU A 263 8.98 14.16 -0.79
C LEU A 263 8.51 15.52 -1.33
N ALA A 264 8.54 15.72 -2.65
CA ALA A 264 8.03 16.93 -3.29
C ALA A 264 6.54 17.13 -3.00
N LYS A 265 5.73 16.08 -3.14
CA LYS A 265 4.29 16.11 -2.80
C LYS A 265 4.07 16.42 -1.32
N SER A 266 4.87 15.85 -0.43
CA SER A 266 4.79 16.11 1.01
C SER A 266 5.13 17.57 1.35
N TYR A 267 6.19 18.14 0.76
CA TYR A 267 6.52 19.55 0.91
C TYR A 267 5.40 20.46 0.43
N ALA A 268 4.84 20.18 -0.75
CA ALA A 268 3.74 20.98 -1.28
C ALA A 268 2.48 20.91 -0.39
N LYS A 269 2.13 19.74 0.16
CA LYS A 269 1.04 19.60 1.13
C LYS A 269 1.27 20.37 2.44
N LEU A 270 2.52 20.69 2.77
CA LEU A 270 2.90 21.54 3.90
C LEU A 270 3.02 23.03 3.52
N GLY A 271 2.74 23.42 2.27
CA GLY A 271 2.94 24.78 1.78
C GLY A 271 4.41 25.17 1.59
N LYS A 272 5.34 24.21 1.66
CA LYS A 272 6.80 24.41 1.47
C LYS A 272 7.14 24.38 -0.03
N VAL A 273 6.66 25.39 -0.75
CA VAL A 273 6.69 25.45 -2.23
C VAL A 273 8.12 25.43 -2.78
N HIS A 274 9.05 26.15 -2.12
CA HIS A 274 10.42 26.24 -2.59
C HIS A 274 11.14 24.89 -2.51
N GLU A 275 10.99 24.19 -1.39
CA GLU A 275 11.54 22.86 -1.16
C GLU A 275 10.92 21.81 -2.09
N ALA A 276 9.61 21.92 -2.36
CA ALA A 276 8.93 21.05 -3.32
C ALA A 276 9.54 21.19 -4.73
N LYS A 277 9.71 22.42 -5.22
CA LYS A 277 10.33 22.69 -6.54
C LYS A 277 11.77 22.22 -6.61
N LYS A 278 12.58 22.53 -5.60
CA LYS A 278 13.97 22.06 -5.51
C LYS A 278 14.08 20.54 -5.54
N THR A 279 13.11 19.84 -4.93
CA THR A 279 13.09 18.37 -4.94
C THR A 279 12.79 17.81 -6.34
N LEU A 280 11.95 18.49 -7.13
CA LEU A 280 11.68 18.11 -8.52
C LEU A 280 12.86 18.38 -9.46
N GLU A 281 13.58 19.49 -9.25
CA GLU A 281 14.82 19.75 -9.98
C GLU A 281 15.83 18.60 -9.83
N LEU A 282 15.88 17.98 -8.65
CA LEU A 282 16.70 16.79 -8.40
C LEU A 282 16.16 15.52 -9.08
N LEU A 283 14.84 15.45 -9.33
CA LEU A 283 14.20 14.34 -10.03
C LEU A 283 14.49 14.38 -11.54
N GLY A 284 14.52 15.58 -12.12
CA GLY A 284 14.76 15.80 -13.55
C GLY A 284 13.65 15.27 -14.45
N ASP A 285 12.40 15.21 -13.95
CA ASP A 285 11.26 14.62 -14.63
C ASP A 285 10.16 15.68 -14.90
N PRO A 286 9.92 16.05 -16.18
CA PRO A 286 8.97 17.10 -16.53
C PRO A 286 7.50 16.73 -16.27
N GLU A 287 7.16 15.43 -16.15
CA GLU A 287 5.79 15.01 -15.83
C GLU A 287 5.47 15.27 -14.36
N ALA A 288 6.48 15.15 -13.48
CA ALA A 288 6.34 15.45 -12.06
C ALA A 288 6.13 16.95 -11.80
N ASP A 289 6.66 17.83 -12.65
CA ASP A 289 6.43 19.27 -12.59
C ASP A 289 4.96 19.62 -12.81
N ALA A 290 4.31 19.00 -13.80
CA ALA A 290 2.90 19.26 -14.12
C ALA A 290 1.94 18.81 -13.00
N GLU A 291 2.18 17.61 -12.43
CA GLU A 291 1.39 17.11 -11.30
C GLU A 291 1.56 17.99 -10.05
N LEU A 292 2.78 18.46 -9.77
CA LEU A 292 3.04 19.35 -8.65
C LEU A 292 2.43 20.74 -8.86
N ASP A 293 2.45 21.28 -10.07
CA ASP A 293 1.80 22.57 -10.39
C ASP A 293 0.30 22.53 -10.12
N GLN A 294 -0.36 21.42 -10.43
CA GLN A 294 -1.77 21.21 -10.08
C GLN A 294 -1.93 21.10 -8.56
N LEU A 295 -1.07 20.34 -7.90
CA LEU A 295 -1.13 20.12 -6.45
C LEU A 295 -0.87 21.41 -5.66
N LEU A 296 0.09 22.24 -6.08
CA LEU A 296 0.40 23.53 -5.49
C LEU A 296 -0.78 24.49 -5.60
N ARG A 297 -1.41 24.61 -6.78
CA ARG A 297 -2.63 25.41 -6.96
C ARG A 297 -3.75 24.93 -6.03
N SER A 298 -3.93 23.62 -5.89
CA SER A 298 -4.93 23.06 -4.99
C SER A 298 -4.61 23.33 -3.51
N SER A 299 -3.33 23.26 -3.13
CA SER A 299 -2.87 23.47 -1.76
C SER A 299 -2.98 24.93 -1.35
N ASP A 300 -2.62 25.86 -2.25
CA ASP A 300 -2.79 27.29 -2.03
C ASP A 300 -4.27 27.65 -1.86
N ALA A 301 -5.15 27.06 -2.67
CA ALA A 301 -6.60 27.26 -2.54
C ALA A 301 -7.14 26.73 -1.20
N GLU A 302 -6.73 25.54 -0.75
CA GLU A 302 -7.15 24.98 0.54
C GLU A 302 -6.56 25.73 1.74
N MET A 303 -5.29 26.14 1.67
CA MET A 303 -4.64 26.96 2.70
C MET A 303 -5.33 28.32 2.81
N THR A 304 -5.66 28.93 1.67
CA THR A 304 -6.42 30.18 1.64
C THR A 304 -7.80 30.00 2.28
N ARG A 305 -8.51 28.92 1.94
CA ARG A 305 -9.81 28.56 2.53
C ARG A 305 -9.70 28.37 4.05
N GLN A 306 -8.70 27.63 4.52
CA GLN A 306 -8.47 27.37 5.94
C GLN A 306 -8.12 28.66 6.71
N GLN A 307 -7.32 29.55 6.11
CA GLN A 307 -6.99 30.85 6.68
C GLN A 307 -8.24 31.75 6.75
N MET A 308 -9.04 31.81 5.68
CA MET A 308 -10.30 32.55 5.65
C MET A 308 -11.24 32.07 6.76
N TYR A 309 -11.38 30.76 6.94
CA TYR A 309 -12.18 30.19 8.03
C TYR A 309 -11.63 30.58 9.41
N THR A 310 -10.33 30.47 9.62
CA THR A 310 -9.68 30.81 10.89
C THR A 310 -9.85 32.29 11.23
N ASP A 311 -9.78 33.17 10.24
CA ASP A 311 -9.98 34.60 10.40
C ASP A 311 -11.46 34.96 10.58
N ALA A 312 -12.38 34.25 9.92
CA ALA A 312 -13.82 34.39 10.09
C ALA A 312 -14.23 34.08 11.54
N VAL A 313 -13.72 32.98 12.09
CA VAL A 313 -13.93 32.58 13.50
C VAL A 313 -13.36 33.63 14.47
N LYS A 314 -12.32 34.38 14.09
CA LYS A 314 -11.74 35.47 14.90
C LYS A 314 -12.52 36.80 14.81
N GLY A 315 -13.67 36.82 14.13
CA GLY A 315 -14.59 37.96 14.10
C GLY A 315 -14.64 38.72 12.77
N LYS A 316 -13.94 38.26 11.71
CA LYS A 316 -14.08 38.81 10.36
C LYS A 316 -15.24 38.14 9.61
N HIS A 317 -16.47 38.43 10.04
CA HIS A 317 -17.68 37.73 9.55
C HIS A 317 -17.86 37.80 8.02
N ASP A 318 -17.40 38.87 7.35
CA ASP A 318 -17.45 39.01 5.88
C ASP A 318 -16.72 37.87 5.13
N LEU A 319 -15.76 37.19 5.78
CA LEU A 319 -15.06 36.05 5.19
C LEU A 319 -15.93 34.79 5.06
N TYR A 320 -17.02 34.68 5.83
CA TYR A 320 -17.98 33.59 5.62
C TYR A 320 -18.72 33.74 4.28
N SER A 321 -19.01 34.96 3.83
CA SER A 321 -19.56 35.20 2.48
C SER A 321 -18.61 34.73 1.38
N GLN A 322 -17.31 35.02 1.53
CA GLN A 322 -16.29 34.60 0.57
C GLN A 322 -16.12 33.06 0.56
N LEU A 323 -16.18 32.43 1.74
CA LEU A 323 -16.16 30.96 1.85
C LEU A 323 -17.40 30.34 1.18
N ALA A 324 -18.57 30.97 1.29
CA ALA A 324 -19.79 30.51 0.62
C ALA A 324 -19.65 30.58 -0.91
N GLU A 325 -19.14 31.69 -1.44
CA GLU A 325 -18.87 31.86 -2.88
C GLU A 325 -17.93 30.77 -3.42
N VAL A 326 -16.86 30.45 -2.68
CA VAL A 326 -15.93 29.37 -3.05
C VAL A 326 -16.63 28.01 -3.13
N GLU A 327 -17.52 27.68 -2.17
CA GLU A 327 -18.25 26.41 -2.18
C GLU A 327 -19.30 26.35 -3.29
N PHE A 328 -20.00 27.45 -3.59
CA PHE A 328 -20.91 27.52 -4.74
C PHE A 328 -20.17 27.41 -6.08
N GLU A 329 -18.99 28.01 -6.21
CA GLU A 329 -18.16 27.80 -7.39
C GLU A 329 -17.73 26.33 -7.54
N ARG A 330 -17.38 25.65 -6.44
CA ARG A 330 -17.05 24.21 -6.46
C ARG A 330 -18.25 23.36 -6.87
N GLU A 331 -19.44 23.66 -6.35
CA GLU A 331 -20.70 23.02 -6.76
C GLU A 331 -20.91 23.10 -8.29
N THR A 332 -20.64 24.26 -8.90
CA THR A 332 -20.83 24.43 -10.35
C THR A 332 -19.84 23.61 -11.19
N LYS A 333 -18.62 23.39 -10.67
CA LYS A 333 -17.54 22.68 -11.36
C LYS A 333 -17.56 21.17 -11.08
N GLU A 334 -18.21 20.73 -10.00
CA GLU A 334 -18.25 19.33 -9.58
C GLU A 334 -19.21 18.49 -10.45
N MET A 335 -18.73 17.32 -10.86
CA MET A 335 -19.46 16.35 -11.68
C MET A 335 -20.07 15.22 -10.86
N ASP A 336 -19.51 14.92 -9.69
CA ASP A 336 -20.06 13.93 -8.78
C ASP A 336 -21.32 14.47 -8.07
N VAL A 337 -22.40 13.69 -8.09
CA VAL A 337 -23.71 14.13 -7.58
C VAL A 337 -23.70 14.32 -6.06
N GLU A 338 -22.96 13.49 -5.33
CA GLU A 338 -22.92 13.52 -3.86
C GLU A 338 -22.01 14.64 -3.35
N LEU A 339 -20.82 14.80 -3.96
CA LEU A 339 -19.91 15.90 -3.67
C LEU A 339 -20.52 17.25 -4.03
N LYS A 340 -21.20 17.35 -5.18
CA LYS A 340 -21.91 18.57 -5.58
C LYS A 340 -22.93 19.00 -4.54
N LYS A 341 -23.73 18.06 -4.03
CA LYS A 341 -24.69 18.32 -2.95
C LYS A 341 -24.00 18.78 -1.66
N ASN A 342 -22.85 18.18 -1.32
CA ASN A 342 -22.09 18.57 -0.15
C ASN A 342 -21.53 20.01 -0.26
N HIS A 343 -21.00 20.39 -1.43
CA HIS A 343 -20.57 21.77 -1.69
C HIS A 343 -21.73 22.76 -1.55
N HIS A 344 -22.90 22.43 -2.10
CA HIS A 344 -24.10 23.25 -1.94
C HIS A 344 -24.48 23.48 -0.47
N LEU A 345 -24.46 22.41 0.34
CA LEU A 345 -24.80 22.48 1.76
C LEU A 345 -23.81 23.34 2.55
N TRP A 346 -22.50 23.21 2.28
CA TRP A 346 -21.49 24.06 2.90
C TRP A 346 -21.61 25.53 2.46
N GLY A 347 -21.91 25.79 1.19
CA GLY A 347 -22.15 27.14 0.69
C GLY A 347 -23.33 27.83 1.41
N LEU A 348 -24.42 27.10 1.65
CA LEU A 348 -25.56 27.60 2.44
C LEU A 348 -25.18 27.85 3.91
N GLU A 349 -24.44 26.95 4.54
CA GLU A 349 -24.04 27.09 5.94
C GLU A 349 -23.10 28.28 6.14
N TRP A 350 -22.14 28.48 5.23
CA TRP A 350 -21.27 29.65 5.25
C TRP A 350 -22.05 30.95 4.99
N SER A 351 -23.01 30.94 4.07
CA SER A 351 -23.91 32.07 3.86
C SER A 351 -24.71 32.42 5.11
N ARG A 352 -25.13 31.41 5.89
CA ARG A 352 -25.82 31.59 7.18
C ARG A 352 -24.90 32.25 8.21
N LEU A 353 -23.66 31.77 8.34
CA LEU A 353 -22.68 32.29 9.30
C LEU A 353 -22.14 33.69 8.96
N ALA A 354 -22.35 34.15 7.72
CA ALA A 354 -22.03 35.50 7.31
C ALA A 354 -22.96 36.56 7.93
N ASP A 355 -24.16 36.18 8.38
CA ASP A 355 -25.04 37.08 9.14
C ASP A 355 -24.46 37.28 10.56
N PRO A 356 -24.09 38.52 10.96
CA PRO A 356 -23.57 38.81 12.30
C PRO A 356 -24.53 38.44 13.45
N GLY A 357 -25.82 38.28 13.15
CA GLY A 357 -26.85 37.83 14.09
C GLY A 357 -27.00 36.30 14.18
N ALA A 358 -26.34 35.53 13.33
CA ALA A 358 -26.41 34.08 13.34
C ALA A 358 -25.72 33.50 14.58
N LYS A 359 -26.43 32.64 15.31
CA LYS A 359 -25.84 31.85 16.41
C LYS A 359 -25.12 30.65 15.82
N PHE A 360 -23.92 30.38 16.38
CA PHE A 360 -23.16 29.15 16.15
C PHE A 360 -23.95 27.91 16.55
#